data_AF-A0A7C6I8T0-F1
#
_entry.id   AF-A0A7C6I8T0-F1
#
_cell.length_a   1.000
_cell.length_b   1.000
_cell.length_c   1.000
_cell.angle_alpha   90.00
_cell.angle_beta   90.00
_cell.angle_gamma   90.00
#
_symmetry.space_group_name_H-M   'P 1'
#
loop_
_entity.id
_entity.type
_entity.pdbx_description
1 polymer ?
#
loop_
_entity_poly.entity_id
_entity_poly.type
_entity_poly.pdbx_seq_one_letter_code
_entity_poly.pdbx_strand_id
1 'polypeptide(L)'
;ILGLVLLILISDLWLISQNNRFLADMHFRRYQSRQLAEELRRSSDELTRMARTYVETGEIKYLNFYHLIIAIREGKAPRPQNYENIYWDFMCGTKDYYSEPGMKISLENSMKVLHFTELEMSILFEAKKRSDTLTSMESRAFAIFQGITDESMPDPELARKLLFSDEYHYQKASIMKKIDEFFNLLDNRTKQDVERAALLRNRYLLIALVLSFTLSGLCLIGFLYFRNVIVEPLKNLTRWITAMQDGTYDFDDSHYRNDEIGMVANAFSVMATQVSESISNLKYLSRTDSLTKISNRIALDEALLHEINRFERYEIPCAVIMLDIDHFKRINDKFSHSVGDKILIEISNLLTQMVRKTDALGRWGEKSF
;
A
#
# COMPACT_ATOMS: atom_id res chain seq x y z
N ILE A 1 -8.45 7.89 -9.98
CA ILE A 1 -7.03 7.46 -9.82
C ILE A 1 -6.76 6.96 -8.41
N LEU A 2 -6.89 7.80 -7.38
CA LEU A 2 -6.69 7.40 -5.96
C LEU A 2 -7.48 6.15 -5.53
N GLY A 3 -8.76 6.04 -5.91
CA GLY A 3 -9.56 4.84 -5.60
C GLY A 3 -9.06 3.55 -6.27
N LEU A 4 -8.53 3.63 -7.49
CA LEU A 4 -7.99 2.48 -8.21
C LEU A 4 -6.64 2.04 -7.63
N VAL A 5 -5.79 3.00 -7.26
CA VAL A 5 -4.54 2.76 -6.52
C VAL A 5 -4.83 2.06 -5.20
N LEU A 6 -5.80 2.56 -4.43
CA LEU A 6 -6.18 1.97 -3.15
C LEU A 6 -6.71 0.53 -3.33
N LEU A 7 -7.53 0.28 -4.36
CA LEU A 7 -8.06 -1.05 -4.64
C LEU A 7 -6.94 -2.05 -4.97
N ILE A 8 -5.95 -1.64 -5.79
CA ILE A 8 -4.77 -2.48 -6.10
C ILE A 8 -3.99 -2.81 -4.82
N LEU A 9 -3.71 -1.80 -3.98
CA LEU A 9 -2.98 -2.01 -2.73
C LEU A 9 -3.73 -2.95 -1.76
N ILE A 10 -5.05 -2.80 -1.66
CA ILE A 10 -5.89 -3.71 -0.85
C ILE A 10 -5.84 -5.13 -1.43
N SER A 11 -5.91 -5.27 -2.75
CA SER A 11 -5.86 -6.59 -3.42
C SER A 11 -4.51 -7.29 -3.21
N ASP A 12 -3.40 -6.54 -3.27
CA ASP A 12 -2.05 -7.04 -2.99
C ASP A 12 -1.94 -7.49 -1.53
N LEU A 13 -2.40 -6.66 -0.58
CA LEU A 13 -2.39 -6.99 0.83
C LEU A 13 -3.22 -8.23 1.14
N TRP A 14 -4.38 -8.37 0.51
CA TRP A 14 -5.25 -9.54 0.64
C TRP A 14 -4.56 -10.80 0.11
N LEU A 15 -3.91 -10.74 -1.05
CA LEU A 15 -3.18 -11.85 -1.64
C LEU A 15 -2.00 -12.29 -0.77
N ILE A 16 -1.25 -11.34 -0.20
CA ILE A 16 -0.16 -11.63 0.76
C ILE A 16 -0.72 -12.31 2.01
N SER A 17 -1.83 -11.80 2.55
CA SER A 17 -2.49 -12.39 3.72
C SER A 17 -2.95 -13.83 3.46
N GLN A 18 -3.56 -14.10 2.31
CA GLN A 18 -4.00 -15.44 1.92
C GLN A 18 -2.82 -16.42 1.83
N ASN A 19 -1.72 -16.03 1.19
CA ASN A 19 -0.53 -16.89 1.06
C ASN A 19 0.15 -17.17 2.41
N ASN A 20 0.16 -16.18 3.31
CA ASN A 20 0.68 -16.37 4.67
C ASN A 20 -0.18 -17.35 5.47
N ARG A 21 -1.52 -17.25 5.38
CA ARG A 21 -2.43 -18.22 6.01
C ARG A 21 -2.24 -19.62 5.43
N PHE A 22 -2.13 -19.74 4.12
CA PHE A 22 -1.88 -21.03 3.47
C PHE A 22 -0.59 -21.69 3.97
N LEU A 23 0.51 -20.94 4.10
CA LEU A 23 1.74 -21.47 4.68
C LEU A 23 1.56 -21.90 6.14
N ALA A 24 0.84 -21.11 6.95
CA ALA A 24 0.54 -21.47 8.34
C ALA A 24 -0.29 -22.76 8.42
N ASP A 25 -1.28 -22.93 7.54
CA ASP A 25 -2.08 -24.15 7.45
C ASP A 25 -1.21 -25.37 7.10
N MET A 26 -0.21 -25.22 6.23
CA MET A 26 0.72 -26.30 5.90
C MET A 26 1.58 -26.72 7.11
N HIS A 27 2.06 -25.75 7.90
CA HIS A 27 2.74 -26.05 9.16
C HIS A 27 1.82 -26.75 10.16
N PHE A 28 0.58 -26.28 10.28
CA PHE A 28 -0.40 -26.87 11.19
C PHE A 28 -0.76 -28.30 10.79
N ARG A 29 -1.00 -28.57 9.49
CA ARG A 29 -1.22 -29.93 8.97
C ARG A 29 -0.02 -30.83 9.25
N ARG A 30 1.21 -30.36 9.00
CA ARG A 30 2.44 -31.12 9.32
C ARG A 30 2.49 -31.49 10.80
N TYR A 31 2.17 -30.55 11.69
CA TYR A 31 2.13 -30.80 13.13
C TYR A 31 1.09 -31.86 13.49
N GLN A 32 -0.16 -31.72 13.00
CA GLN A 32 -1.24 -32.69 13.26
C GLN A 32 -0.90 -34.08 12.73
N SER A 33 -0.38 -34.19 11.50
CA SER A 33 0.03 -35.48 10.93
C SER A 33 1.14 -36.13 11.77
N ARG A 34 2.11 -35.35 12.27
CA ARG A 34 3.19 -35.85 13.12
C ARG A 34 2.69 -36.27 14.50
N GLN A 35 1.78 -35.52 15.12
CA GLN A 35 1.16 -35.92 16.39
C GLN A 35 0.42 -37.25 16.25
N LEU A 36 -0.37 -37.40 15.18
CA LEU A 36 -1.13 -38.64 14.94
C LEU A 36 -0.21 -39.84 14.66
N ALA A 37 0.91 -39.62 13.95
CA ALA A 37 1.95 -40.61 13.75
C ALA A 37 2.60 -41.03 15.09
N GLU A 38 2.87 -40.06 15.96
CA GLU A 38 3.45 -40.29 17.29
C GLU A 38 2.50 -41.07 18.20
N GLU A 39 1.19 -40.83 18.08
CA GLU A 39 0.18 -41.62 18.79
C GLU A 39 0.26 -43.11 18.42
N LEU A 40 0.48 -43.45 17.15
CA LEU A 40 0.65 -44.84 16.75
C LEU A 40 1.85 -45.48 17.45
N ARG A 41 3.01 -44.82 17.38
CA ARG A 41 4.25 -45.29 17.98
C ARG A 41 4.07 -45.50 19.47
N ARG A 42 3.52 -44.49 20.16
CA ARG A 42 3.27 -44.54 21.59
C ARG A 42 2.27 -45.61 21.98
N SER A 43 1.18 -45.78 21.24
CA SER A 43 0.20 -46.84 21.53
C SER A 43 0.85 -48.22 21.52
N SER A 44 1.82 -48.47 20.62
CA SER A 44 2.58 -49.71 20.59
C SER A 44 3.51 -49.86 21.80
N ASP A 45 4.15 -48.78 22.26
CA ASP A 45 4.98 -48.78 23.46
C ASP A 45 4.16 -49.03 24.73
N GLU A 46 3.00 -48.38 24.82
CA GLU A 46 2.06 -48.51 25.93
C GLU A 46 1.47 -49.92 26.03
N LEU A 47 1.10 -50.56 24.90
CA LEU A 47 0.65 -51.96 24.90
C LEU A 47 1.72 -52.89 25.51
N THR A 48 2.96 -52.79 25.05
CA THR A 48 4.08 -53.56 25.61
C THR A 48 4.27 -53.29 27.10
N ARG A 49 4.20 -52.02 27.51
CA ARG A 49 4.37 -51.61 28.91
C ARG A 49 3.28 -52.23 29.77
N MET A 50 2.01 -52.08 29.41
CA MET A 50 0.87 -52.63 30.14
C MET A 50 0.92 -54.16 30.20
N ALA A 51 1.25 -54.82 29.09
CA ALA A 51 1.35 -56.28 29.04
C ALA A 51 2.42 -56.82 30.00
N ARG A 52 3.62 -56.23 29.97
CA ARG A 52 4.74 -56.63 30.85
C ARG A 52 4.46 -56.30 32.31
N THR A 53 3.92 -55.12 32.61
CA THR A 53 3.58 -54.74 33.99
C THR A 53 2.48 -55.64 34.55
N TYR A 54 1.48 -56.03 33.77
CA TYR A 54 0.45 -56.97 34.22
C TYR A 54 1.04 -58.33 34.58
N VAL A 55 1.86 -58.91 33.70
CA VAL A 55 2.44 -60.25 33.92
C VAL A 55 3.52 -60.25 35.02
N GLU A 56 4.09 -59.08 35.36
CA GLU A 56 5.02 -58.93 36.48
C GLU A 56 4.32 -58.70 37.83
N THR A 57 3.28 -57.85 37.86
CA THR A 57 2.62 -57.42 39.10
C THR A 57 1.37 -58.23 39.46
N GLY A 58 0.71 -58.83 38.47
CA GLY A 58 -0.61 -59.45 38.59
C GLY A 58 -1.76 -58.46 38.78
N GLU A 59 -1.51 -57.14 38.77
CA GLU A 59 -2.57 -56.15 38.99
C GLU A 59 -3.49 -56.01 37.77
N ILE A 60 -4.76 -56.36 37.94
CA ILE A 60 -5.77 -56.39 36.85
C ILE A 60 -5.95 -55.04 36.13
N LYS A 61 -5.65 -53.92 36.79
CA LYS A 61 -5.77 -52.58 36.19
C LYS A 61 -4.92 -52.44 34.92
N TYR A 62 -3.75 -53.07 34.86
CA TYR A 62 -2.88 -53.01 33.69
C TYR A 62 -3.44 -53.83 32.51
N LEU A 63 -4.10 -54.96 32.78
CA LEU A 63 -4.84 -55.70 31.75
C LEU A 63 -6.02 -54.86 31.21
N ASN A 64 -6.74 -54.17 32.10
CA ASN A 64 -7.82 -53.26 31.69
C ASN A 64 -7.31 -52.09 30.84
N PHE A 65 -6.17 -51.49 31.21
CA PHE A 65 -5.53 -50.44 30.43
C PHE A 65 -5.07 -50.94 29.07
N TYR A 66 -4.48 -52.14 29.00
CA TYR A 66 -4.11 -52.79 27.75
C TYR A 66 -5.32 -52.91 26.80
N HIS A 67 -6.44 -53.46 27.27
CA HIS A 67 -7.65 -53.57 26.47
C HIS A 67 -8.24 -52.21 26.08
N LEU A 68 -8.15 -51.21 26.96
CA LEU A 68 -8.59 -49.85 26.66
C LEU A 68 -7.74 -49.22 25.54
N ILE A 69 -6.42 -49.41 25.53
CA ILE A 69 -5.54 -48.93 24.44
C ILE A 69 -5.97 -49.52 23.09
N ILE A 70 -6.22 -50.83 23.04
CA ILE A 70 -6.72 -51.50 21.82
C ILE A 70 -8.06 -50.90 21.41
N ALA A 71 -9.00 -50.75 22.35
CA ALA A 71 -10.32 -50.19 22.07
C ALA A 71 -10.25 -48.75 21.55
N ILE A 72 -9.34 -47.91 22.07
CA ILE A 72 -9.12 -46.54 21.56
C ILE A 72 -8.57 -46.61 20.13
N ARG A 73 -7.55 -47.43 19.87
CA ARG A 73 -6.91 -47.57 18.55
C ARG A 73 -7.90 -48.00 17.47
N GLU A 74 -8.80 -48.92 17.81
CA GLU A 74 -9.85 -49.42 16.92
C GLU A 74 -11.05 -48.47 16.79
N GLY A 75 -11.09 -47.36 17.55
CA GLY A 75 -12.21 -46.44 17.59
C GLY A 75 -13.44 -46.99 18.32
N LYS A 76 -13.28 -48.02 19.15
CA LYS A 76 -14.32 -48.60 20.01
C LYS A 76 -14.48 -47.85 21.33
N ALA A 77 -13.44 -47.18 21.82
CA ALA A 77 -13.47 -46.29 22.98
C ALA A 77 -13.11 -44.85 22.58
N PRO A 78 -13.64 -43.82 23.28
CA PRO A 78 -13.26 -42.43 23.02
C PRO A 78 -11.81 -42.17 23.42
N ARG A 79 -11.09 -41.38 22.61
CA ARG A 79 -9.73 -40.96 22.94
C ARG A 79 -9.78 -39.91 24.06
N PRO A 80 -9.09 -40.06 25.20
CA PRO A 80 -9.03 -39.06 26.26
C PRO A 80 -8.38 -37.74 25.79
N GLN A 81 -8.71 -36.62 26.44
CA GLN A 81 -7.89 -35.41 26.34
C GLN A 81 -6.47 -35.66 26.85
N ASN A 82 -5.48 -34.98 26.27
CA ASN A 82 -4.06 -35.14 26.61
C ASN A 82 -3.52 -36.58 26.51
N TYR A 83 -4.18 -37.45 25.74
CA TYR A 83 -3.77 -38.84 25.52
C TYR A 83 -2.33 -38.96 25.02
N GLU A 84 -1.93 -38.03 24.17
CA GLU A 84 -0.61 -37.88 23.56
C GLU A 84 0.48 -37.27 24.45
N ASN A 85 0.18 -36.99 25.73
CA ASN A 85 1.13 -36.39 26.66
C ASN A 85 1.39 -37.29 27.86
N ILE A 86 0.62 -37.16 28.94
CA ILE A 86 0.90 -37.71 30.27
C ILE A 86 -0.16 -38.70 30.75
N TYR A 87 -1.18 -38.96 29.91
CA TYR A 87 -2.40 -39.68 30.31
C TYR A 87 -2.13 -41.00 31.02
N TRP A 88 -1.32 -41.88 30.42
CA TRP A 88 -1.07 -43.20 31.00
C TRP A 88 -0.21 -43.15 32.26
N ASP A 89 0.69 -42.18 32.40
CA ASP A 89 1.53 -42.04 33.59
C ASP A 89 0.66 -41.64 34.81
N PHE A 90 -0.32 -40.77 34.60
CA PHE A 90 -1.32 -40.43 35.62
C PHE A 90 -2.26 -41.60 35.91
N MET A 91 -2.82 -42.24 34.89
CA MET A 91 -3.71 -43.40 35.07
C MET A 91 -3.04 -44.55 35.84
N CYS A 92 -1.74 -44.76 35.65
CA CYS A 92 -0.99 -45.79 36.38
C CYS A 92 -0.64 -45.38 37.82
N GLY A 93 -0.37 -44.08 38.06
CA GLY A 93 0.13 -43.57 39.34
C GLY A 93 -0.92 -42.98 40.29
N THR A 94 -2.12 -42.68 39.81
CA THR A 94 -3.16 -41.98 40.59
C THR A 94 -4.49 -42.73 40.56
N LYS A 95 -5.19 -42.78 41.70
CA LYS A 95 -6.41 -43.58 41.86
C LYS A 95 -7.65 -42.99 41.18
N ASP A 96 -7.72 -41.66 41.10
CA ASP A 96 -8.93 -40.94 40.68
C ASP A 96 -8.68 -39.96 39.52
N TYR A 97 -7.68 -40.22 38.68
CA TYR A 97 -7.44 -39.37 37.52
C TYR A 97 -8.54 -39.52 36.48
N TYR A 98 -9.18 -38.40 36.19
CA TYR A 98 -10.21 -38.28 35.18
C TYR A 98 -9.69 -37.41 34.04
N SER A 99 -9.95 -37.87 32.82
CA SER A 99 -9.80 -37.08 31.61
C SER A 99 -11.13 -37.04 30.89
N GLU A 100 -11.49 -35.87 30.37
CA GLU A 100 -12.68 -35.76 29.53
C GLU A 100 -12.56 -36.67 28.29
N PRO A 101 -13.65 -37.35 27.90
CA PRO A 101 -13.67 -38.17 26.70
C PRO A 101 -13.66 -37.27 25.46
N GLY A 102 -12.69 -37.49 24.58
CA GLY A 102 -12.62 -36.87 23.27
C GLY A 102 -13.35 -37.68 22.20
N MET A 103 -12.92 -37.52 20.95
CA MET A 103 -13.59 -38.15 19.81
C MET A 103 -13.37 -39.66 19.76
N LYS A 104 -14.43 -40.38 19.38
CA LYS A 104 -14.42 -41.81 19.10
C LYS A 104 -14.17 -42.04 17.60
N ILE A 105 -12.91 -41.96 17.20
CA ILE A 105 -12.45 -42.15 15.82
C ILE A 105 -11.26 -43.10 15.82
N SER A 106 -11.24 -44.07 14.92
CA SER A 106 -10.08 -44.96 14.79
C SER A 106 -8.86 -44.18 14.30
N LEU A 107 -7.69 -44.67 14.64
CA LEU A 107 -6.43 -44.08 14.18
C LEU A 107 -6.37 -44.02 12.64
N GLU A 108 -6.84 -45.10 11.98
CA GLU A 108 -6.90 -45.19 10.52
C GLU A 108 -7.83 -44.13 9.91
N ASN A 109 -9.02 -43.93 10.49
CA ASN A 109 -9.94 -42.90 10.00
C ASN A 109 -9.42 -41.49 10.26
N SER A 110 -8.72 -41.28 11.39
CA SER A 110 -8.04 -40.02 11.69
C SER A 110 -6.99 -39.67 10.63
N MET A 111 -6.26 -40.68 10.12
CA MET A 111 -5.27 -40.50 9.06
C MET A 111 -5.91 -40.22 7.71
N LYS A 112 -7.06 -40.83 7.39
CA LYS A 112 -7.82 -40.50 6.18
C LYS A 112 -8.27 -39.03 6.17
N VAL A 113 -8.70 -38.50 7.32
CA VAL A 113 -9.11 -37.09 7.46
C VAL A 113 -7.94 -36.12 7.23
N LEU A 114 -6.71 -36.50 7.61
CA LEU A 114 -5.51 -35.67 7.44
C LEU A 114 -4.81 -35.86 6.08
N HIS A 115 -5.48 -36.48 5.10
CA HIS A 115 -4.99 -36.64 3.72
C HIS A 115 -3.61 -37.31 3.60
N PHE A 116 -3.39 -38.37 4.37
CA PHE A 116 -2.22 -39.23 4.19
C PHE A 116 -2.27 -39.89 2.80
N THR A 117 -1.10 -40.08 2.19
CA THR A 117 -0.95 -40.72 0.88
C THR A 117 -1.20 -42.22 0.96
N GLU A 118 -1.55 -42.84 -0.17
CA GLU A 118 -1.75 -44.31 -0.23
C GLU A 118 -0.51 -45.10 0.20
N LEU A 119 0.69 -44.59 -0.12
CA LEU A 119 1.96 -45.19 0.29
C LEU A 119 2.20 -45.08 1.80
N GLU A 120 1.93 -43.92 2.40
CA GLU A 120 2.02 -43.75 3.85
C GLU A 120 1.03 -44.68 4.58
N MET A 121 -0.19 -44.79 4.04
CA MET A 121 -1.22 -45.68 4.59
C MET A 121 -0.86 -47.16 4.45
N SER A 122 -0.19 -47.58 3.38
CA SER A 122 0.18 -48.98 3.18
C SER A 122 1.25 -49.45 4.19
N ILE A 123 2.27 -48.63 4.45
CA ILE A 123 3.30 -48.93 5.47
C ILE A 123 2.67 -48.98 6.86
N LEU A 124 1.72 -48.09 7.13
CA LEU A 124 1.01 -48.09 8.40
C LEU A 124 0.15 -49.34 8.59
N PHE A 125 -0.48 -49.81 7.52
CA PHE A 125 -1.22 -51.07 7.52
C PHE A 125 -0.29 -52.27 7.79
N GLU A 126 0.91 -52.28 7.22
CA GLU A 126 1.93 -53.29 7.53
C GLU A 126 2.37 -53.23 8.99
N ALA A 127 2.61 -52.05 9.55
CA ALA A 127 2.93 -51.87 10.96
C ALA A 127 1.80 -52.36 11.87
N LYS A 128 0.55 -52.08 11.51
CA LYS A 128 -0.64 -52.58 12.22
C LYS A 128 -0.70 -54.11 12.20
N LYS A 129 -0.55 -54.74 11.03
CA LYS A 129 -0.57 -56.20 10.90
C LYS A 129 0.51 -56.88 11.75
N ARG A 130 1.71 -56.29 11.83
CA ARG A 130 2.79 -56.76 12.72
C ARG A 130 2.41 -56.59 14.20
N SER A 131 1.79 -55.47 14.54
CA SER A 131 1.26 -55.24 15.89
C SER A 131 0.21 -56.26 16.28
N ASP A 132 -0.72 -56.64 15.38
CA ASP A 132 -1.74 -57.65 15.67
C ASP A 132 -1.13 -59.03 15.97
N THR A 133 0.01 -59.33 15.35
CA THR A 133 0.80 -60.54 15.64
C THR A 133 1.39 -60.49 17.04
N LEU A 134 1.96 -59.34 17.44
CA LEU A 134 2.47 -59.14 18.81
C LEU A 134 1.35 -59.20 19.86
N THR A 135 0.21 -58.58 19.59
CA THR A 135 -1.00 -58.63 20.43
C THR A 135 -1.46 -60.08 20.66
N SER A 136 -1.29 -60.94 19.66
CA SER A 136 -1.63 -62.37 19.76
C SER A 136 -0.67 -63.12 20.71
N MET A 137 0.63 -62.79 20.68
CA MET A 137 1.61 -63.29 21.66
C MET A 137 1.29 -62.78 23.07
N GLU A 138 0.90 -61.52 23.20
CA GLU A 138 0.52 -60.89 24.47
C GLU A 138 -0.73 -61.55 25.06
N SER A 139 -1.75 -61.78 24.24
CA SER A 139 -2.99 -62.47 24.63
C SER A 139 -2.70 -63.91 25.08
N ARG A 140 -1.80 -64.62 24.40
CA ARG A 140 -1.33 -65.94 24.83
C ARG A 140 -0.61 -65.87 26.17
N ALA A 141 0.25 -64.88 26.39
CA ALA A 141 0.92 -64.69 27.69
C ALA A 141 -0.10 -64.46 28.82
N PHE A 142 -1.15 -63.68 28.57
CA PHE A 142 -2.22 -63.45 29.55
C PHE A 142 -3.01 -64.72 29.85
N ALA A 143 -3.34 -65.52 28.83
CA ALA A 143 -4.03 -66.79 29.02
C ALA A 143 -3.21 -67.78 29.85
N ILE A 144 -1.89 -67.87 29.61
CA ILE A 144 -0.96 -68.68 30.39
C ILE A 144 -0.87 -68.16 31.84
N PHE A 145 -0.78 -66.84 32.01
CA PHE A 145 -0.72 -66.21 33.34
C PHE A 145 -2.00 -66.43 34.16
N GLN A 146 -3.17 -66.43 33.51
CA GLN A 146 -4.47 -66.63 34.14
C GLN A 146 -4.87 -68.12 34.25
N GLY A 147 -4.19 -69.03 33.56
CA GLY A 147 -4.55 -70.45 33.49
C GLY A 147 -5.83 -70.73 32.69
N ILE A 148 -6.11 -69.93 31.65
CA ILE A 148 -7.31 -70.07 30.79
C ILE A 148 -7.03 -70.98 29.57
N THR A 149 -5.80 -71.48 29.40
CA THR A 149 -5.43 -72.38 28.31
C THR A 149 -6.04 -73.78 28.46
N ASP A 150 -6.37 -74.42 27.35
CA ASP A 150 -7.21 -75.64 27.25
C ASP A 150 -6.80 -76.87 28.09
N GLU A 151 -5.66 -76.91 28.79
CA GLU A 151 -5.29 -78.07 29.64
C GLU A 151 -4.09 -77.82 30.59
N SER A 152 -3.91 -76.62 31.16
CA SER A 152 -2.73 -76.33 32.03
C SER A 152 -3.02 -75.40 33.21
N MET A 153 -2.38 -75.66 34.35
CA MET A 153 -2.35 -74.74 35.51
C MET A 153 -1.71 -73.40 35.11
N PRO A 154 -2.05 -72.28 35.78
CA PRO A 154 -1.39 -71.00 35.55
C PRO A 154 0.13 -71.11 35.64
N ASP A 155 0.85 -70.56 34.66
CA ASP A 155 2.33 -70.54 34.64
C ASP A 155 2.86 -69.10 34.46
N PRO A 156 2.97 -68.33 35.55
CA PRO A 156 3.45 -66.96 35.50
C PRO A 156 4.92 -66.82 35.03
N GLU A 157 5.74 -67.86 35.19
CA GLU A 157 7.14 -67.84 34.76
C GLU A 157 7.23 -67.98 33.24
N LEU A 158 6.46 -68.90 32.65
CA LEU A 158 6.36 -69.04 31.20
C LEU A 158 5.78 -67.79 30.54
N ALA A 159 4.74 -67.18 31.15
CA ALA A 159 4.17 -65.92 30.66
C ALA A 159 5.20 -64.78 30.63
N ARG A 160 6.00 -64.63 31.70
CA ARG A 160 7.11 -63.66 31.75
C ARG A 160 8.15 -64.00 30.68
N LYS A 161 8.63 -65.25 30.63
CA LYS A 161 9.62 -65.67 29.62
C LYS A 161 9.17 -65.39 28.19
N LEU A 162 7.88 -65.52 27.90
CA LEU A 162 7.32 -65.20 26.58
C LEU A 162 7.42 -63.69 26.26
N LEU A 163 7.00 -62.81 27.17
CA LEU A 163 6.99 -61.34 26.95
C LEU A 163 8.36 -60.68 27.03
N PHE A 164 9.35 -61.34 27.63
CA PHE A 164 10.74 -60.89 27.74
C PHE A 164 11.69 -61.68 26.81
N SER A 165 11.16 -62.51 25.92
CA SER A 165 11.97 -63.29 24.96
C SER A 165 12.58 -62.43 23.84
N ASP A 166 13.69 -62.90 23.28
CA ASP A 166 14.31 -62.30 22.09
C ASP A 166 13.33 -62.24 20.90
N GLU A 167 12.47 -63.25 20.75
CA GLU A 167 11.42 -63.27 19.72
C GLU A 167 10.42 -62.12 19.93
N TYR A 168 9.96 -61.88 21.16
CA TYR A 168 9.10 -60.74 21.47
C TYR A 168 9.79 -59.40 21.14
N HIS A 169 11.05 -59.26 21.53
CA HIS A 169 11.84 -58.07 21.23
C HIS A 169 12.03 -57.86 19.73
N TYR A 170 12.27 -58.93 18.97
CA TYR A 170 12.35 -58.91 17.51
C TYR A 170 11.03 -58.47 16.86
N GLN A 171 9.89 -59.02 17.30
CA GLN A 171 8.58 -58.63 16.80
C GLN A 171 8.31 -57.14 17.05
N LYS A 172 8.58 -56.66 18.27
CA LYS A 172 8.47 -55.23 18.61
C LYS A 172 9.37 -54.35 17.72
N ALA A 173 10.64 -54.73 17.55
CA ALA A 173 11.57 -54.01 16.69
C ALA A 173 11.08 -53.96 15.22
N SER A 174 10.46 -55.05 14.74
CA SER A 174 9.91 -55.10 13.38
C SER A 174 8.73 -54.13 13.16
N ILE A 175 7.93 -53.88 14.20
CA ILE A 175 6.87 -52.86 14.18
C ILE A 175 7.50 -51.47 14.16
N MET A 176 8.46 -51.21 15.06
CA MET A 176 9.14 -49.92 15.14
C MET A 176 9.85 -49.56 13.85
N LYS A 177 10.46 -50.55 13.17
CA LYS A 177 11.08 -50.34 11.85
C LYS A 177 10.08 -49.84 10.80
N LYS A 178 8.85 -50.37 10.78
CA LYS A 178 7.80 -49.92 9.85
C LYS A 178 7.25 -48.56 10.21
N ILE A 179 7.12 -48.27 11.51
CA ILE A 179 6.73 -46.94 11.99
C ILE A 179 7.81 -45.90 11.64
N ASP A 180 9.10 -46.24 11.76
CA ASP A 180 10.21 -45.37 11.36
C ASP A 180 10.23 -45.11 9.84
N GLU A 181 10.03 -46.15 9.03
CA GLU A 181 9.88 -46.03 7.57
C GLU A 181 8.76 -45.03 7.21
N PHE A 182 7.61 -45.15 7.90
CA PHE A 182 6.49 -44.22 7.75
C PHE A 182 6.82 -42.78 8.19
N PHE A 183 7.48 -42.59 9.33
CA PHE A 183 7.90 -41.26 9.79
C PHE A 183 8.81 -40.58 8.77
N ASN A 184 9.77 -41.32 8.22
CA ASN A 184 10.69 -40.80 7.21
C ASN A 184 9.94 -40.33 5.96
N LEU A 185 8.95 -41.09 5.48
CA LEU A 185 8.12 -40.66 4.34
C LEU A 185 7.27 -39.43 4.68
N LEU A 186 6.59 -39.46 5.83
CA LEU A 186 5.72 -38.37 6.28
C LEU A 186 6.49 -37.07 6.46
N ASP A 187 7.65 -37.13 7.11
CA ASP A 187 8.50 -35.97 7.35
C ASP A 187 9.06 -35.41 6.05
N ASN A 188 9.51 -36.28 5.14
CA ASN A 188 10.01 -35.85 3.84
C ASN A 188 8.91 -35.18 3.01
N ARG A 189 7.73 -35.79 2.89
CA ARG A 189 6.60 -35.23 2.14
C ARG A 189 6.15 -33.91 2.73
N THR A 190 5.80 -33.89 4.02
CA THR A 190 5.26 -32.68 4.64
C THR A 190 6.29 -31.54 4.71
N LYS A 191 7.59 -31.86 4.75
CA LYS A 191 8.66 -30.85 4.65
C LYS A 191 8.68 -30.24 3.26
N GLN A 192 8.65 -31.06 2.22
CA GLN A 192 8.57 -30.59 0.84
C GLN A 192 7.31 -29.77 0.58
N ASP A 193 6.17 -30.15 1.14
CA ASP A 193 4.92 -29.40 0.98
C ASP A 193 5.01 -28.01 1.64
N VAL A 194 5.61 -27.91 2.84
CA VAL A 194 5.89 -26.63 3.51
C VAL A 194 6.89 -25.79 2.72
N GLU A 195 7.97 -26.39 2.21
CA GLU A 195 8.97 -25.69 1.39
C GLU A 195 8.37 -25.15 0.09
N ARG A 196 7.52 -25.92 -0.60
CA ARG A 196 6.77 -25.46 -1.79
C ARG A 196 5.84 -24.29 -1.45
N ALA A 197 5.10 -24.37 -0.35
CA ALA A 197 4.25 -23.27 0.10
C ALA A 197 5.07 -22.00 0.43
N ALA A 198 6.24 -22.16 1.04
CA ALA A 198 7.14 -21.06 1.35
C ALA A 198 7.73 -20.41 0.09
N LEU A 199 8.10 -21.21 -0.93
CA LEU A 199 8.54 -20.70 -2.23
C LEU A 199 7.43 -19.93 -2.95
N LEU A 200 6.21 -20.45 -2.95
CA LEU A 200 5.04 -19.75 -3.50
C LEU A 200 4.81 -18.42 -2.79
N ARG A 201 4.81 -18.40 -1.44
CA ARG A 201 4.71 -17.18 -0.64
C ARG A 201 5.79 -16.15 -1.04
N ASN A 202 7.05 -16.57 -1.11
CA ASN A 202 8.15 -15.67 -1.47
C ASN A 202 7.99 -15.11 -2.89
N ARG A 203 7.53 -15.94 -3.84
CA ARG A 203 7.24 -15.48 -5.21
C ARG A 203 6.12 -14.45 -5.25
N TYR A 204 5.03 -14.66 -4.51
CA TYR A 204 3.94 -13.68 -4.41
C TYR A 204 4.38 -12.37 -3.74
N LEU A 205 5.20 -12.44 -2.68
CA LEU A 205 5.78 -11.26 -2.04
C LEU A 205 6.63 -10.44 -3.03
N LEU A 206 7.49 -11.10 -3.82
CA LEU A 206 8.30 -10.43 -4.84
C LEU A 206 7.43 -9.76 -5.92
N ILE A 207 6.40 -10.46 -6.42
CA ILE A 207 5.47 -9.91 -7.41
C ILE A 207 4.74 -8.67 -6.83
N ALA A 208 4.20 -8.77 -5.62
CA ALA A 208 3.49 -7.67 -4.97
C ALA A 208 4.41 -6.46 -4.73
N LEU A 209 5.67 -6.67 -4.33
CA LEU A 209 6.66 -5.59 -4.20
C LEU A 209 6.92 -4.90 -5.53
N VAL A 210 7.15 -5.65 -6.61
CA VAL A 210 7.36 -5.09 -7.95
C VAL A 210 6.15 -4.29 -8.42
N LEU A 211 4.93 -4.81 -8.21
CA LEU A 211 3.70 -4.09 -8.55
C LEU A 211 3.53 -2.80 -7.72
N SER A 212 3.82 -2.86 -6.43
CA SER A 212 3.77 -1.69 -5.54
C SER A 212 4.77 -0.61 -5.94
N PHE A 213 6.02 -1.00 -6.26
CA PHE A 213 7.04 -0.05 -6.72
C PHE A 213 6.72 0.55 -8.09
N THR A 214 6.22 -0.25 -9.03
CA THR A 214 5.82 0.25 -10.35
C THR A 214 4.63 1.22 -10.24
N LEU A 215 3.62 0.90 -9.42
CA LEU A 215 2.50 1.78 -9.14
C LEU A 215 2.94 3.10 -8.49
N SER A 216 3.82 3.03 -7.48
CA SER A 216 4.37 4.22 -6.83
C SER A 216 5.15 5.10 -7.81
N GLY A 217 5.97 4.50 -8.68
CA GLY A 217 6.70 5.20 -9.74
C GLY A 217 5.75 5.89 -10.73
N LEU A 218 4.70 5.22 -11.19
CA LEU A 218 3.69 5.80 -12.07
C LEU A 218 2.94 6.96 -11.40
N CYS A 219 2.57 6.83 -10.13
CA CYS A 219 1.96 7.91 -9.37
C CYS A 219 2.90 9.11 -9.21
N LEU A 220 4.19 8.88 -8.96
CA LEU A 220 5.20 9.95 -8.87
C LEU A 220 5.37 10.67 -10.21
N ILE A 221 5.51 9.93 -11.30
CA ILE A 221 5.61 10.50 -12.65
C ILE A 221 4.35 11.30 -12.99
N GLY A 222 3.17 10.75 -12.72
CA GLY A 222 1.89 11.44 -12.92
C GLY A 222 1.77 12.71 -12.08
N PHE A 223 2.25 12.69 -10.83
CA PHE A 223 2.28 13.87 -9.96
C PHE A 223 3.23 14.94 -10.48
N LEU A 224 4.45 14.58 -10.89
CA LEU A 224 5.42 15.51 -11.46
C LEU A 224 4.91 16.11 -12.77
N TYR A 225 4.27 15.30 -13.61
CA TYR A 225 3.60 15.76 -14.82
C TYR A 225 2.49 16.76 -14.50
N PHE A 226 1.55 16.40 -13.62
CA PHE A 226 0.46 17.28 -13.20
C PHE A 226 0.97 18.61 -12.61
N ARG A 227 2.00 18.55 -11.76
CA ARG A 227 2.62 19.73 -11.16
C ARG A 227 3.20 20.66 -12.22
N ASN A 228 4.03 20.12 -13.12
CA ASN A 228 4.78 20.93 -14.07
C ASN A 228 3.93 21.41 -15.26
N VAL A 229 2.91 20.63 -15.66
CA VAL A 229 2.08 20.95 -16.83
C VAL A 229 0.84 21.76 -16.47
N ILE A 230 0.27 21.57 -15.27
CA ILE A 230 -0.97 22.23 -14.88
C ILE A 230 -0.73 23.25 -13.76
N VAL A 231 -0.14 22.82 -12.64
CA VAL A 231 -0.07 23.67 -11.43
C VAL A 231 0.86 24.86 -11.60
N GLU A 232 2.10 24.65 -12.07
CA GLU A 232 3.09 25.72 -12.17
C GLU A 232 2.68 26.80 -13.20
N PRO A 233 2.19 26.45 -14.41
CA PRO A 233 1.69 27.43 -15.37
C PRO A 233 0.51 28.25 -14.82
N LEU A 234 -0.46 27.61 -14.16
CA LEU A 234 -1.59 28.33 -13.55
C LEU A 234 -1.14 29.27 -12.43
N LYS A 235 -0.15 28.86 -11.62
CA LYS A 235 0.44 29.70 -10.57
C LYS A 235 1.14 30.93 -11.15
N ASN A 236 1.87 30.76 -12.25
CA ASN A 236 2.54 31.86 -12.95
C ASN A 236 1.54 32.84 -13.56
N LEU A 237 0.49 32.32 -14.20
CA LEU A 237 -0.59 33.14 -14.75
C LEU A 237 -1.32 33.92 -13.65
N THR A 238 -1.60 33.30 -12.50
CA THR A 238 -2.21 33.97 -11.34
C THR A 238 -1.33 35.09 -10.79
N ARG A 239 -0.02 34.85 -10.66
CA ARG A 239 0.95 35.87 -10.22
C ARG A 239 0.96 37.06 -11.17
N TRP A 240 0.94 36.80 -12.46
CA TRP A 240 0.96 37.85 -13.46
C TRP A 240 -0.34 38.68 -13.51
N ILE A 241 -1.51 38.03 -13.45
CA ILE A 241 -2.80 38.75 -13.32
C ILE A 241 -2.79 39.68 -12.09
N THR A 242 -2.16 39.23 -10.99
CA THR A 242 -2.01 40.07 -9.79
C THR A 242 -1.08 41.25 -10.07
N ALA A 243 0.06 41.05 -10.74
CA ALA A 243 1.00 42.11 -11.10
C ALA A 243 0.43 43.16 -12.09
N MET A 244 -0.56 42.79 -12.92
CA MET A 244 -1.28 43.75 -13.77
C MET A 244 -2.04 44.81 -12.96
N GLN A 245 -2.44 44.51 -11.72
CA GLN A 245 -3.08 45.49 -10.83
C GLN A 245 -2.12 46.64 -10.46
N ASP A 246 -0.81 46.34 -10.42
CA ASP A 246 0.25 47.30 -10.11
C ASP A 246 0.80 48.00 -11.37
N GLY A 247 0.15 47.83 -12.53
CA GLY A 247 0.52 48.48 -13.80
C GLY A 247 1.61 47.76 -14.59
N THR A 248 1.95 46.51 -14.23
CA THR A 248 2.90 45.69 -15.00
C THR A 248 2.14 44.88 -16.05
N TYR A 249 2.22 45.31 -17.32
CA TYR A 249 1.53 44.67 -18.45
C TYR A 249 2.42 43.82 -19.35
N ASP A 250 3.74 43.81 -19.11
CA ASP A 250 4.70 43.02 -19.88
C ASP A 250 4.72 41.59 -19.37
N PHE A 251 4.35 40.64 -20.22
CA PHE A 251 4.27 39.22 -19.91
C PHE A 251 4.91 38.39 -20.98
N ASP A 252 5.83 37.55 -20.55
CA ASP A 252 6.41 36.53 -21.41
C ASP A 252 5.53 35.28 -21.40
N ASP A 253 4.69 35.13 -22.42
CA ASP A 253 3.86 33.96 -22.65
C ASP A 253 4.59 32.87 -23.47
N SER A 254 5.83 33.10 -23.91
CA SER A 254 6.55 32.17 -24.81
C SER A 254 6.84 30.80 -24.21
N HIS A 255 6.84 30.71 -22.88
CA HIS A 255 7.09 29.49 -22.13
C HIS A 255 5.84 28.61 -21.96
N TYR A 256 4.67 29.07 -22.41
CA TYR A 256 3.44 28.29 -22.36
C TYR A 256 3.32 27.37 -23.57
N ARG A 257 2.72 26.20 -23.35
CA ARG A 257 2.54 25.17 -24.37
C ARG A 257 1.34 25.51 -25.26
N ASN A 258 1.26 24.94 -26.46
CA ASN A 258 0.08 25.05 -27.33
C ASN A 258 -1.06 24.12 -26.87
N ASP A 259 -1.57 24.34 -25.66
CA ASP A 259 -2.71 23.65 -25.06
C ASP A 259 -3.73 24.65 -24.51
N GLU A 260 -4.78 24.18 -23.83
CA GLU A 260 -5.83 25.05 -23.28
C GLU A 260 -5.28 26.09 -22.30
N ILE A 261 -4.23 25.75 -21.54
CA ILE A 261 -3.61 26.69 -20.60
C ILE A 261 -2.83 27.76 -21.36
N GLY A 262 -2.09 27.38 -22.40
CA GLY A 262 -1.40 28.37 -23.23
C GLY A 262 -2.33 29.22 -24.06
N MET A 263 -3.46 28.70 -24.54
CA MET A 263 -4.50 29.51 -25.18
C MET A 263 -5.03 30.59 -24.24
N VAL A 264 -5.27 30.22 -22.97
CA VAL A 264 -5.70 31.18 -21.94
C VAL A 264 -4.58 32.19 -21.66
N ALA A 265 -3.34 31.75 -21.52
CA ALA A 265 -2.19 32.64 -21.30
C ALA A 265 -2.03 33.66 -22.44
N ASN A 266 -2.13 33.21 -23.69
CA ASN A 266 -2.04 34.07 -24.87
C ASN A 266 -3.22 35.05 -24.95
N ALA A 267 -4.45 34.59 -24.70
CA ALA A 267 -5.62 35.45 -24.70
C ALA A 267 -5.50 36.57 -23.64
N PHE A 268 -5.00 36.25 -22.46
CA PHE A 268 -4.68 37.27 -21.46
C PHE A 268 -3.55 38.19 -21.93
N SER A 269 -2.48 37.68 -22.54
CA SER A 269 -1.34 38.50 -23.01
C SER A 269 -1.79 39.57 -24.02
N VAL A 270 -2.63 39.16 -24.97
CA VAL A 270 -3.28 40.07 -25.93
C VAL A 270 -4.15 41.10 -25.20
N MET A 271 -4.95 40.68 -24.22
CA MET A 271 -5.79 41.59 -23.43
C MET A 271 -4.94 42.60 -22.64
N ALA A 272 -3.85 42.17 -22.01
CA ALA A 272 -2.96 43.05 -21.25
C ALA A 272 -2.31 44.11 -22.15
N THR A 273 -1.89 43.71 -23.35
CA THR A 273 -1.36 44.62 -24.37
C THR A 273 -2.41 45.68 -24.76
N GLN A 274 -3.64 45.25 -25.05
CA GLN A 274 -4.73 46.16 -25.39
C GLN A 274 -5.09 47.12 -24.25
N VAL A 275 -5.08 46.65 -23.00
CA VAL A 275 -5.29 47.49 -21.81
C VAL A 275 -4.17 48.52 -21.68
N SER A 276 -2.91 48.11 -21.83
CA SER A 276 -1.75 49.00 -21.79
C SER A 276 -1.80 50.07 -22.88
N GLU A 277 -2.15 49.69 -24.11
CA GLU A 277 -2.36 50.62 -25.23
C GLU A 277 -3.52 51.58 -24.95
N SER A 278 -4.64 51.09 -24.42
CA SER A 278 -5.81 51.91 -24.08
C SER A 278 -5.48 52.93 -22.98
N ILE A 279 -4.74 52.51 -21.94
CA ILE A 279 -4.25 53.41 -20.89
C ILE A 279 -3.32 54.47 -21.48
N SER A 280 -2.41 54.09 -22.37
CA SER A 280 -1.47 55.01 -23.03
C SER A 280 -2.20 56.02 -23.92
N ASN A 281 -3.20 55.57 -24.69
CA ASN A 281 -4.04 56.43 -25.52
C ASN A 281 -4.90 57.39 -24.68
N LEU A 282 -5.48 56.92 -23.57
CA LEU A 282 -6.22 57.78 -22.64
C LEU A 282 -5.30 58.84 -22.02
N LYS A 283 -4.08 58.46 -21.61
CA LYS A 283 -3.07 59.42 -21.13
C LYS A 283 -2.74 60.46 -22.20
N TYR A 284 -2.55 60.05 -23.45
CA TYR A 284 -2.30 60.97 -24.56
C TYR A 284 -3.46 61.95 -24.76
N LEU A 285 -4.70 61.44 -24.93
CA LEU A 285 -5.90 62.28 -25.13
C LEU A 285 -6.17 63.21 -23.95
N SER A 286 -5.95 62.75 -22.72
CA SER A 286 -6.10 63.58 -21.51
C SER A 286 -5.05 64.67 -21.38
N ARG A 287 -3.95 64.60 -22.14
CA ARG A 287 -2.80 65.53 -22.07
C ARG A 287 -2.67 66.41 -23.30
N THR A 288 -3.46 66.19 -24.35
CA THR A 288 -3.41 66.98 -25.59
C THR A 288 -4.68 67.80 -25.79
N ASP A 289 -4.55 69.00 -26.35
CA ASP A 289 -5.70 69.80 -26.77
C ASP A 289 -6.38 69.15 -27.98
N SER A 290 -7.71 69.06 -27.94
CA SER A 290 -8.48 68.34 -28.97
C SER A 290 -8.43 69.02 -30.33
N LEU A 291 -8.32 70.36 -30.37
CA LEU A 291 -8.29 71.16 -31.58
C LEU A 291 -6.88 71.27 -32.15
N THR A 292 -5.91 71.67 -31.32
CA THR A 292 -4.57 72.03 -31.79
C THR A 292 -3.54 70.90 -31.69
N LYS A 293 -3.88 69.80 -31.00
CA LYS A 293 -3.03 68.58 -30.81
C LYS A 293 -1.72 68.79 -30.05
N ILE A 294 -1.39 70.01 -29.65
CA ILE A 294 -0.30 70.30 -28.69
C ILE A 294 -0.75 69.96 -27.27
N SER A 295 0.14 70.06 -26.28
CA SER A 295 -0.19 69.81 -24.87
C SER A 295 -1.39 70.64 -24.42
N ASN A 296 -2.26 70.09 -23.59
CA ASN A 296 -3.30 70.89 -22.94
C ASN A 296 -2.77 71.49 -21.62
N ARG A 297 -3.62 72.27 -20.96
CA ARG A 297 -3.30 72.89 -19.67
C ARG A 297 -2.81 71.89 -18.61
N ILE A 298 -3.41 70.70 -18.49
CA ILE A 298 -2.99 69.70 -17.49
C ILE A 298 -1.53 69.28 -17.75
N ALA A 299 -1.19 69.01 -19.00
CA ALA A 299 0.17 68.65 -19.37
C ALA A 299 1.17 69.81 -19.18
N LEU A 300 0.73 71.05 -19.39
CA LEU A 300 1.53 72.25 -19.11
C LEU A 300 1.78 72.46 -17.61
N ASP A 301 0.75 72.31 -16.78
CA ASP A 301 0.86 72.41 -15.32
C ASP A 301 1.87 71.39 -14.78
N GLU A 302 1.85 70.16 -15.30
CA GLU A 302 2.83 69.14 -14.94
C GLU A 302 4.24 69.45 -15.43
N ALA A 303 4.39 69.94 -16.67
CA ALA A 303 5.69 70.33 -17.21
C ALA A 303 6.29 71.50 -16.41
N LEU A 304 5.46 72.47 -16.03
CA LEU A 304 5.87 73.59 -15.18
C LEU A 304 6.35 73.10 -13.81
N LEU A 305 5.60 72.20 -13.16
CA LEU A 305 6.00 71.61 -11.88
C LEU A 305 7.33 70.84 -12.01
N HIS A 306 7.53 70.14 -13.14
CA HIS A 306 8.78 69.45 -13.41
C HIS A 306 9.98 70.42 -13.49
N GLU A 307 9.83 71.54 -14.21
CA GLU A 307 10.88 72.56 -14.31
C GLU A 307 11.12 73.28 -12.99
N ILE A 308 10.09 73.53 -12.17
CA ILE A 308 10.24 74.06 -10.81
C ILE A 308 11.10 73.12 -9.95
N ASN A 309 10.77 71.83 -9.92
CA ASN A 309 11.54 70.84 -9.16
C ASN A 309 12.99 70.73 -9.66
N ARG A 310 13.21 70.86 -10.97
CA ARG A 310 14.53 70.85 -11.58
C ARG A 310 15.35 72.08 -11.19
N PHE A 311 14.72 73.25 -11.16
CA PHE A 311 15.34 74.48 -10.65
C PHE A 311 15.70 74.34 -9.17
N GLU A 312 14.81 73.84 -8.31
CA GLU A 312 15.10 73.63 -6.89
C GLU A 312 16.28 72.68 -6.66
N ARG A 313 16.44 71.67 -7.50
CA ARG A 313 17.50 70.66 -7.34
C ARG A 313 18.84 71.06 -7.93
N TYR A 314 18.85 71.76 -9.06
CA TYR A 314 20.05 72.00 -9.87
C TYR A 314 20.34 73.49 -10.09
N GLU A 315 19.49 74.39 -9.60
CA GLU A 315 19.55 75.85 -9.79
C GLU A 315 19.60 76.27 -11.27
N ILE A 316 19.05 75.44 -12.17
CA ILE A 316 18.98 75.74 -13.61
C ILE A 316 17.75 76.61 -13.88
N PRO A 317 17.91 77.88 -14.27
CA PRO A 317 16.78 78.79 -14.47
C PRO A 317 15.92 78.36 -15.67
N CYS A 318 14.61 78.48 -15.52
CA CYS A 318 13.63 78.29 -16.58
C CYS A 318 12.86 79.60 -16.87
N ALA A 319 12.27 79.71 -18.05
CA ALA A 319 11.41 80.83 -18.42
C ALA A 319 10.05 80.30 -18.90
N VAL A 320 8.98 81.02 -18.57
CA VAL A 320 7.62 80.75 -19.04
C VAL A 320 7.18 81.90 -19.94
N ILE A 321 6.66 81.58 -21.11
CA ILE A 321 6.12 82.55 -22.06
C ILE A 321 4.63 82.23 -22.20
N MET A 322 3.78 83.23 -21.95
CA MET A 322 2.34 83.12 -22.19
C MET A 322 1.95 84.02 -23.35
N LEU A 323 1.31 83.44 -24.36
CA LEU A 323 0.94 84.12 -25.60
C LEU A 323 -0.59 84.17 -25.72
N ASP A 324 -1.15 85.32 -26.09
CA ASP A 324 -2.59 85.50 -26.31
C ASP A 324 -2.84 86.08 -27.71
N ILE A 325 -3.85 85.57 -28.43
CA ILE A 325 -4.19 86.09 -29.77
C ILE A 325 -5.03 87.37 -29.62
N ASP A 326 -4.45 88.48 -30.04
CA ASP A 326 -5.11 89.78 -30.07
C ASP A 326 -6.35 89.77 -30.98
N HIS A 327 -7.41 90.44 -30.52
CA HIS A 327 -8.67 90.63 -31.26
C HIS A 327 -9.36 89.34 -31.77
N PHE A 328 -9.05 88.16 -31.22
CA PHE A 328 -9.60 86.86 -31.66
C PHE A 328 -11.14 86.83 -31.73
N LYS A 329 -11.83 87.44 -30.78
CA LYS A 329 -13.31 87.55 -30.78
C LYS A 329 -13.86 88.20 -32.05
N ARG A 330 -13.19 89.27 -32.53
CA ARG A 330 -13.60 89.98 -33.76
C ARG A 330 -13.47 89.09 -35.00
N ILE A 331 -12.52 88.14 -34.99
CA ILE A 331 -12.35 87.18 -36.08
C ILE A 331 -13.50 86.17 -36.05
N ASN A 332 -13.83 85.61 -34.89
CA ASN A 332 -14.96 84.69 -34.74
C ASN A 332 -16.29 85.35 -35.12
N ASP A 333 -16.53 86.59 -34.67
CA ASP A 333 -17.75 87.34 -34.95
C ASP A 333 -17.90 87.66 -36.45
N LYS A 334 -16.78 87.90 -37.16
CA LYS A 334 -16.80 88.31 -38.58
C LYS A 334 -16.77 87.12 -39.55
N PHE A 335 -16.06 86.04 -39.21
CA PHE A 335 -15.75 84.95 -40.14
C PHE A 335 -16.19 83.57 -39.65
N SER A 336 -16.92 83.50 -38.53
CA SER A 336 -17.33 82.28 -37.81
C SER A 336 -16.23 81.61 -36.99
N HIS A 337 -16.64 80.83 -35.98
CA HIS A 337 -15.75 80.05 -35.12
C HIS A 337 -14.87 79.07 -35.89
N SER A 338 -15.36 78.48 -36.98
CA SER A 338 -14.58 77.54 -37.80
C SER A 338 -13.35 78.20 -38.45
N VAL A 339 -13.37 79.51 -38.67
CA VAL A 339 -12.19 80.25 -39.16
C VAL A 339 -11.22 80.56 -38.00
N GLY A 340 -11.73 80.86 -36.80
CA GLY A 340 -10.90 80.99 -35.61
C GLY A 340 -10.16 79.70 -35.26
N ASP A 341 -10.83 78.55 -35.38
CA ASP A 341 -10.24 77.23 -35.16
C ASP A 341 -9.06 76.97 -36.10
N LYS A 342 -9.19 77.32 -37.39
CA LYS A 342 -8.09 77.21 -38.37
C LYS A 342 -6.89 78.06 -37.99
N ILE A 343 -7.12 79.28 -37.48
CA ILE A 343 -6.04 80.17 -37.03
C ILE A 343 -5.34 79.58 -35.81
N LEU A 344 -6.08 79.03 -34.85
CA LEU A 344 -5.50 78.37 -33.67
C LEU A 344 -4.61 77.19 -34.07
N ILE A 345 -5.05 76.37 -35.03
CA ILE A 345 -4.27 75.25 -35.57
C ILE A 345 -2.99 75.78 -36.25
N GLU A 346 -3.10 76.79 -37.10
CA GLU A 346 -1.95 77.33 -37.84
C GLU A 346 -0.89 77.94 -36.90
N ILE A 347 -1.33 78.69 -35.90
CA ILE A 347 -0.44 79.26 -34.86
C ILE A 347 0.23 78.14 -34.07
N SER A 348 -0.52 77.11 -33.68
CA SER A 348 0.03 75.96 -32.94
C SER A 348 1.12 75.25 -33.74
N ASN A 349 0.90 75.06 -35.05
CA ASN A 349 1.88 74.45 -35.95
C ASN A 349 3.14 75.31 -36.08
N LEU A 350 2.97 76.63 -36.22
CA LEU A 350 4.09 77.58 -36.29
C LEU A 350 4.89 77.59 -34.99
N LEU A 351 4.23 77.67 -33.83
CA LEU A 351 4.88 77.59 -32.52
C LEU A 351 5.63 76.27 -32.34
N THR A 352 5.04 75.14 -32.75
CA THR A 352 5.66 73.81 -32.64
C THR A 352 6.97 73.72 -33.44
N GLN A 353 7.07 74.42 -34.58
CA GLN A 353 8.31 74.48 -35.38
C GLN A 353 9.37 75.42 -34.80
N MET A 354 8.96 76.38 -33.96
CA MET A 354 9.85 77.39 -33.37
C MET A 354 10.44 76.96 -32.01
N VAL A 355 9.73 76.11 -31.27
CA VAL A 355 10.19 75.61 -29.96
C VAL A 355 11.22 74.48 -30.12
N ARG A 356 12.14 74.36 -29.15
CA ARG A 356 13.15 73.30 -29.14
C ARG A 356 12.53 72.00 -28.61
N LYS A 357 13.19 70.86 -28.87
CA LYS A 357 12.74 69.54 -28.35
C LYS A 357 12.62 69.47 -26.82
N THR A 358 13.35 70.32 -26.10
CA THR A 358 13.35 70.39 -24.63
C THR A 358 12.24 71.28 -24.08
N ASP A 359 11.59 72.08 -24.92
CA ASP A 359 10.63 73.09 -24.48
C ASP A 359 9.23 72.47 -24.45
N ALA A 360 8.43 72.85 -23.44
CA ALA A 360 7.02 72.45 -23.36
C ALA A 360 6.14 73.51 -24.02
N LEU A 361 5.41 73.11 -25.06
CA LEU A 361 4.38 73.93 -25.72
C LEU A 361 3.01 73.30 -25.51
N GLY A 362 2.01 74.15 -25.27
CA GLY A 362 0.64 73.72 -25.10
C GLY A 362 -0.35 74.85 -25.28
N ARG A 363 -1.62 74.54 -25.09
CA ARG A 363 -2.73 75.49 -25.09
C ARG A 363 -3.23 75.68 -23.67
N TRP A 364 -3.05 76.88 -23.13
CA TRP A 364 -3.48 77.22 -21.78
C TRP A 364 -4.99 77.54 -21.67
N GLY A 365 -5.58 78.10 -22.73
CA GLY A 365 -6.97 78.57 -22.73
C GLY A 365 -7.59 78.69 -24.13
N GLU A 366 -8.76 79.32 -24.25
CA GLU A 366 -9.50 79.37 -25.52
C GLU A 366 -8.73 80.00 -26.68
N LYS A 367 -7.85 80.97 -26.40
CA LYS A 367 -7.05 81.69 -27.40
C LYS A 367 -5.60 81.94 -26.94
N SER A 368 -5.19 81.25 -25.88
CA SER A 368 -3.89 81.45 -25.23
C SER A 368 -3.07 80.15 -25.25
N PHE A 369 -1.78 80.31 -25.47
CA PHE A 369 -0.78 79.25 -25.55
C PHE A 369 0.18 79.34 -24.37
#